data_AF-A0A2T0V433-F1
#
_entry.id   AF-A0A2T0V433-F1
#
_cell.length_a   1.000
_cell.length_b   1.000
_cell.length_c   1.000
_cell.angle_alpha   90.00
_cell.angle_beta   90.00
_cell.angle_gamma   90.00
#
_symmetry.space_group_name_H-M   'P 1'
#
loop_
_entity.id
_entity.type
_entity.pdbx_description
1 polymer ?
#
loop_
_entity_poly.entity_id
_entity_poly.type
_entity_poly.pdbx_seq_one_letter_code
_entity_poly.pdbx_strand_id
1 'polypeptide(L)'
;MTPQDRISRLAQQIGDRLQNASQAPEDIQKGVQQVVRGAFDRLELVSREDFDILMDVLQRTRTRVEALERQVASLETAIEANKPAAQSPAPTASVEASESPTSESPTSENAPSENTKPESVKKAAPAKKPGASSPLKDDK
;
A
#
# COMPACT_ATOMS: atom_id res chain seq x y z
N MET A 1 -0.34 14.72 -4.38
CA MET A 1 -0.88 14.91 -5.74
C MET A 1 -2.04 13.95 -5.89
N THR A 2 -3.21 14.46 -6.23
CA THR A 2 -4.39 13.65 -6.56
C THR A 2 -4.22 13.05 -7.97
N PRO A 3 -4.97 12.00 -8.34
CA PRO A 3 -5.05 11.56 -9.73
C PRO A 3 -5.61 12.65 -10.65
N GLN A 4 -6.57 13.44 -10.14
CA GLN A 4 -7.21 14.55 -10.86
C GLN A 4 -6.20 15.59 -11.34
N ASP A 5 -5.23 15.97 -10.49
CA ASP A 5 -4.17 16.93 -10.83
C ASP A 5 -3.39 16.54 -12.11
N ARG A 6 -3.23 15.23 -12.34
CA ARG A 6 -2.49 14.69 -13.50
C ARG A 6 -3.34 14.73 -14.77
N ILE A 7 -4.62 14.34 -14.67
CA ILE A 7 -5.57 14.37 -15.78
C ILE A 7 -5.80 15.82 -16.23
N SER A 8 -6.01 16.76 -15.29
CA SER A 8 -6.20 18.18 -15.62
C SER A 8 -4.98 18.79 -16.33
N ARG A 9 -3.75 18.46 -15.89
CA ARG A 9 -2.52 18.92 -16.59
C ARG A 9 -2.38 18.32 -17.98
N LEU A 10 -2.72 17.04 -18.15
CA LEU A 10 -2.69 16.39 -19.47
C LEU A 10 -3.74 16.99 -20.41
N ALA A 11 -4.97 17.22 -19.93
CA ALA A 11 -6.03 17.87 -20.68
C ALA A 11 -5.64 19.30 -21.12
N GLN A 12 -5.03 20.09 -20.22
CA GLN A 12 -4.49 21.41 -20.55
C GLN A 12 -3.42 21.31 -21.66
N GLN A 13 -2.41 20.44 -21.48
CA GLN A 13 -1.33 20.27 -22.46
C GLN A 13 -1.79 19.73 -23.82
N ILE A 14 -2.85 18.91 -23.86
CA ILE A 14 -3.47 18.46 -25.11
C ILE A 14 -4.27 19.60 -25.74
N GLY A 15 -5.03 20.36 -24.95
CA GLY A 15 -5.77 21.54 -25.40
C GLY A 15 -4.84 22.58 -26.03
N ASP A 16 -3.77 22.95 -25.34
CA ASP A 16 -2.77 23.91 -25.83
C ASP A 16 -2.14 23.43 -27.15
N ARG A 17 -1.78 22.15 -27.27
CA ARG A 17 -1.21 21.58 -28.51
C ARG A 17 -2.24 21.50 -29.65
N LEU A 18 -3.49 21.14 -29.35
CA LEU A 18 -4.56 21.03 -30.34
C LEU A 18 -4.98 22.42 -30.84
N GLN A 19 -5.03 23.42 -29.96
CA GLN A 19 -5.29 24.82 -30.33
C GLN A 19 -4.22 25.35 -31.29
N ASN A 20 -2.94 25.02 -31.04
CA ASN A 20 -1.83 25.35 -31.94
C ASN A 20 -1.92 24.56 -33.27
N ALA A 21 -2.32 23.30 -33.25
CA ALA A 21 -2.56 22.51 -34.48
C ALA A 21 -3.75 23.04 -35.30
N SER A 22 -4.77 23.61 -34.65
CA SER A 22 -5.93 24.24 -35.30
C SER A 22 -5.59 25.56 -36.04
N GLN A 23 -4.39 26.12 -35.81
CA GLN A 23 -3.85 27.24 -36.59
C GLN A 23 -3.10 26.78 -37.86
N ALA A 24 -2.87 25.47 -38.04
CA ALA A 24 -2.19 24.92 -39.21
C ALA A 24 -3.16 24.74 -40.40
N PRO A 25 -2.66 24.60 -41.65
CA PRO A 25 -3.49 24.30 -42.82
C PRO A 25 -4.35 23.03 -42.65
N GLU A 26 -5.53 23.02 -43.27
CA GLU A 26 -6.53 21.95 -43.08
C GLU A 26 -5.98 20.52 -43.24
N ASP A 27 -5.07 20.29 -44.17
CA ASP A 27 -4.57 18.94 -44.44
C ASP A 27 -3.69 18.40 -43.30
N ILE A 28 -3.01 19.31 -42.57
CA ILE A 28 -2.34 18.99 -41.31
C ILE A 28 -3.37 18.75 -40.21
N GLN A 29 -4.45 19.54 -40.13
CA GLN A 29 -5.53 19.33 -39.16
C GLN A 29 -6.20 17.96 -39.32
N LYS A 30 -6.51 17.56 -40.56
CA LYS A 30 -7.10 16.24 -40.91
C LYS A 30 -6.16 15.10 -40.48
N GLY A 31 -4.86 15.22 -40.76
CA GLY A 31 -3.86 14.25 -40.31
C GLY A 31 -3.75 14.15 -38.78
N VAL A 32 -3.70 15.29 -38.08
CA VAL A 32 -3.69 15.34 -36.61
C VAL A 32 -4.96 14.72 -36.02
N GLN A 33 -6.13 15.00 -36.59
CA GLN A 33 -7.40 14.43 -36.13
C GLN A 33 -7.45 12.90 -36.28
N GLN A 34 -6.92 12.36 -37.39
CA GLN A 34 -6.79 10.90 -37.56
C GLN A 34 -5.82 10.28 -36.54
N VAL A 35 -4.67 10.90 -36.29
CA VAL A 35 -3.69 10.43 -35.29
C VAL A 35 -4.26 10.49 -33.87
N VAL A 36 -4.99 11.55 -33.52
CA VAL A 36 -5.67 11.69 -32.22
C VAL A 36 -6.76 10.63 -32.05
N ARG A 37 -7.58 10.37 -33.07
CA ARG A 37 -8.62 9.33 -33.02
C ARG A 37 -8.01 7.94 -32.87
N GLY A 38 -7.05 7.59 -33.72
CA GLY A 38 -6.28 6.35 -33.64
C GLY A 38 -5.36 6.22 -32.41
N ALA A 39 -5.23 7.29 -31.60
CA ALA A 39 -4.63 7.23 -30.27
C ALA A 39 -5.67 6.94 -29.19
N PHE A 40 -6.87 7.53 -29.25
CA PHE A 40 -7.99 7.15 -28.38
C PHE A 40 -8.37 5.67 -28.55
N ASP A 41 -8.36 5.15 -29.79
CA ASP A 41 -8.61 3.73 -30.08
C ASP A 41 -7.53 2.78 -29.50
N ARG A 42 -6.42 3.31 -28.98
CA ARG A 42 -5.32 2.56 -28.32
C ARG A 42 -5.27 2.78 -26.80
N LEU A 43 -6.16 3.60 -26.25
CA LEU A 43 -6.29 3.79 -24.81
C LEU A 43 -7.40 2.88 -24.29
N GLU A 44 -7.20 2.29 -23.11
CA GLU A 44 -8.23 1.52 -22.41
C GLU A 44 -9.25 2.49 -21.78
N LEU A 45 -10.09 3.08 -22.63
CA LEU A 45 -11.12 4.03 -22.24
C LEU A 45 -12.32 3.29 -21.62
N VAL A 46 -12.34 3.20 -20.30
CA VAL A 46 -13.53 2.81 -19.54
C VAL A 46 -14.57 3.94 -19.64
N SER A 47 -15.83 3.61 -19.95
CA SER A 47 -16.87 4.63 -19.98
C SER A 47 -17.16 5.15 -18.57
N ARG A 48 -17.72 6.37 -18.46
CA ARG A 48 -18.11 6.89 -17.15
C ARG A 48 -19.22 6.04 -16.52
N GLU A 49 -20.12 5.49 -17.33
CA GLU A 49 -21.23 4.65 -16.88
C GLU A 49 -20.70 3.33 -16.30
N ASP A 50 -19.73 2.69 -16.94
CA ASP A 50 -19.06 1.49 -16.41
C ASP A 50 -18.32 1.78 -15.09
N PHE A 51 -17.64 2.93 -14.99
CA PHE A 51 -16.97 3.34 -13.76
C PHE A 51 -17.95 3.57 -12.60
N ASP A 52 -19.05 4.28 -12.86
CA ASP A 52 -20.09 4.55 -11.85
C ASP A 52 -20.80 3.23 -11.44
N ILE A 53 -20.97 2.25 -12.34
CA ILE A 53 -21.43 0.88 -12.03
C ILE A 53 -20.43 0.11 -11.15
N LEU A 54 -19.14 0.13 -11.49
CA LEU A 54 -18.09 -0.52 -10.67
C LEU A 54 -18.00 0.09 -9.26
N MET A 55 -18.24 1.40 -9.14
CA MET A 55 -18.29 2.10 -7.85
C MET A 55 -19.47 1.65 -6.98
N ASP A 56 -20.66 1.49 -7.56
CA ASP A 56 -21.85 0.93 -6.88
C ASP A 56 -21.62 -0.53 -6.44
N VAL A 57 -21.01 -1.37 -7.29
CA VAL A 57 -20.60 -2.73 -6.92
C VAL A 57 -19.59 -2.73 -5.76
N LEU A 58 -18.62 -1.81 -5.74
CA LEU A 58 -17.68 -1.63 -4.63
C LEU A 58 -18.37 -1.22 -3.32
N GLN A 59 -19.36 -0.33 -3.39
CA GLN A 59 -20.14 0.07 -2.21
C GLN A 59 -20.96 -1.11 -1.68
N ARG A 60 -21.69 -1.82 -2.55
CA ARG A 60 -22.49 -3.00 -2.18
C ARG A 60 -21.65 -4.13 -1.57
N THR A 61 -20.49 -4.43 -2.17
CA THR A 61 -19.58 -5.46 -1.64
C THR A 61 -19.02 -5.06 -0.28
N ARG A 62 -18.60 -3.80 -0.09
CA ARG A 62 -18.21 -3.27 1.22
C ARG A 62 -19.31 -3.42 2.26
N THR A 63 -20.53 -2.94 1.97
CA THR A 63 -21.68 -3.07 2.91
C THR A 63 -21.95 -4.53 3.27
N ARG A 64 -21.81 -5.46 2.31
CA ARG A 64 -21.97 -6.90 2.56
C ARG A 64 -20.85 -7.49 3.42
N VAL A 65 -19.60 -7.07 3.21
CA VAL A 65 -18.45 -7.47 4.06
C VAL A 65 -18.69 -7.00 5.49
N GLU A 66 -18.97 -5.72 5.71
CA GLU A 66 -19.22 -5.19 7.05
C GLU A 66 -20.46 -5.84 7.71
N ALA A 67 -21.45 -6.30 6.94
CA ALA A 67 -22.59 -7.05 7.47
C ALA A 67 -22.22 -8.48 7.91
N LEU A 68 -21.34 -9.15 7.16
CA LEU A 68 -20.82 -10.48 7.49
C LEU A 68 -19.86 -10.44 8.68
N GLU A 69 -18.97 -9.46 8.77
CA GLU A 69 -18.08 -9.22 9.92
C GLU A 69 -18.87 -9.11 11.23
N ARG A 70 -19.97 -8.34 11.22
CA ARG A 70 -20.89 -8.21 12.37
C ARG A 70 -21.59 -9.52 12.72
N GLN A 71 -21.93 -10.35 11.73
CA GLN A 71 -22.53 -11.68 11.96
C GLN A 71 -21.51 -12.66 12.56
N VAL A 72 -20.28 -12.68 12.05
CA VAL A 72 -19.19 -13.52 12.58
C VAL A 72 -18.89 -13.15 14.04
N ALA A 73 -18.69 -11.87 14.36
CA ALA A 73 -18.45 -11.44 15.74
C ALA A 73 -19.63 -11.78 16.69
N SER A 74 -20.87 -11.72 16.21
CA SER A 74 -22.06 -12.16 16.97
C SER A 74 -22.06 -13.67 17.25
N LEU A 75 -21.61 -14.48 16.29
CA LEU A 75 -21.49 -15.94 16.45
C LEU A 75 -20.30 -16.32 17.34
N GLU A 76 -19.15 -15.68 17.19
CA GLU A 76 -17.97 -15.88 18.05
C GLU A 76 -18.28 -15.57 19.52
N THR A 77 -18.93 -14.43 19.78
CA THR A 77 -19.36 -14.07 21.14
C THR A 77 -20.43 -15.01 21.69
N ALA A 78 -21.37 -15.49 20.88
CA ALA A 78 -22.34 -16.51 21.29
C ALA A 78 -21.68 -17.88 21.59
N ILE A 79 -20.63 -18.25 20.85
CA ILE A 79 -19.88 -19.49 21.08
C ILE A 79 -19.08 -19.43 22.38
N GLU A 80 -18.33 -18.35 22.63
CA GLU A 80 -17.62 -18.17 23.91
C GLU A 80 -18.58 -18.02 25.11
N ALA A 81 -19.77 -17.42 24.92
CA ALA A 81 -20.80 -17.38 25.97
C ALA A 81 -21.45 -18.75 26.25
N ASN A 82 -21.49 -19.65 25.26
CA ASN A 82 -22.03 -21.01 25.38
C ASN A 82 -20.94 -22.07 25.70
N LYS A 83 -19.70 -21.63 25.97
CA LYS A 83 -18.57 -22.48 26.32
C LYS A 83 -18.63 -22.80 27.83
N PRO A 84 -18.91 -24.05 28.25
CA PRO A 84 -18.98 -24.37 29.66
C PRO A 84 -17.60 -24.17 30.32
N ALA A 85 -17.58 -23.56 31.50
CA ALA A 85 -16.37 -23.21 32.24
C ALA A 85 -15.65 -24.46 32.81
N ALA A 86 -14.99 -25.21 31.94
CA ALA A 86 -14.37 -26.51 32.23
C ALA A 86 -12.92 -26.61 31.72
N GLN A 87 -12.12 -25.55 31.89
CA GLN A 87 -10.66 -25.61 31.73
C GLN A 87 -9.96 -24.51 32.54
N SER A 88 -9.64 -24.83 33.80
CA SER A 88 -8.68 -24.09 34.61
C SER A 88 -7.35 -24.86 34.67
N PRO A 89 -6.36 -24.55 33.81
CA PRO A 89 -5.01 -25.07 33.97
C PRO A 89 -4.25 -24.22 35.00
N ALA A 90 -4.37 -24.60 36.28
CA ALA A 90 -3.48 -24.12 37.36
C ALA A 90 -2.39 -25.18 37.62
N PRO A 91 -1.16 -24.79 37.99
CA PRO A 91 0.02 -25.62 37.70
C PRO A 91 0.39 -26.65 38.78
N THR A 92 0.84 -27.82 38.32
CA THR A 92 1.79 -28.68 39.04
C THR A 92 2.91 -29.11 38.09
N ALA A 93 4.15 -29.05 38.57
CA ALA A 93 5.35 -29.34 37.79
C ALA A 93 5.77 -30.82 37.88
N SER A 94 6.92 -31.14 37.28
CA SER A 94 7.71 -32.37 37.44
C SER A 94 7.16 -33.64 36.77
N VAL A 95 7.55 -33.84 35.50
CA VAL A 95 8.60 -34.84 35.21
C VAL A 95 9.64 -34.16 34.31
N GLU A 96 10.92 -34.34 34.63
CA GLU A 96 12.08 -33.84 33.88
C GLU A 96 13.06 -35.01 33.66
N ALA A 97 13.94 -34.87 32.65
CA ALA A 97 15.10 -35.70 32.33
C ALA A 97 14.87 -36.98 31.49
N SER A 98 15.95 -37.34 30.78
CA SER A 98 16.16 -38.45 29.84
C SER A 98 15.28 -38.46 28.56
N GLU A 99 15.82 -38.64 27.36
CA GLU A 99 17.22 -38.88 26.99
C GLU A 99 17.50 -38.49 25.53
N SER A 100 18.76 -38.22 25.21
CA SER A 100 19.24 -38.02 23.83
C SER A 100 20.62 -38.66 23.65
N PRO A 101 20.85 -39.32 22.49
CA PRO A 101 22.20 -39.47 21.99
C PRO A 101 22.39 -39.10 20.50
N THR A 102 23.58 -38.60 20.23
CA THR A 102 24.14 -38.12 18.95
C THR A 102 24.43 -39.25 17.95
N SER A 103 24.35 -38.94 16.64
CA SER A 103 25.22 -39.49 15.58
C SER A 103 25.16 -38.50 14.40
N GLU A 104 26.11 -37.58 14.24
CA GLU A 104 27.46 -37.72 13.65
C GLU A 104 27.47 -37.64 12.10
N SER A 105 28.38 -36.82 11.57
CA SER A 105 28.57 -36.54 10.14
C SER A 105 29.94 -37.01 9.67
N PRO A 106 30.13 -37.17 8.34
CA PRO A 106 31.26 -36.46 7.73
C PRO A 106 30.98 -35.85 6.33
N THR A 107 31.53 -34.65 6.12
CA THR A 107 32.54 -34.31 5.08
C THR A 107 32.34 -34.89 3.66
N SER A 108 32.25 -34.13 2.56
CA SER A 108 32.51 -32.69 2.32
C SER A 108 31.56 -32.15 1.19
N GLU A 109 31.84 -31.28 0.19
CA GLU A 109 33.09 -30.66 -0.32
C GLU A 109 32.86 -29.33 -1.08
N ASN A 110 33.96 -28.58 -1.29
CA ASN A 110 34.18 -27.59 -2.36
C ASN A 110 33.34 -26.28 -2.37
N ALA A 111 33.86 -25.25 -1.68
CA ALA A 111 33.70 -23.85 -2.10
C ALA A 111 34.90 -23.47 -3.02
N PRO A 112 34.84 -22.39 -3.85
CA PRO A 112 35.07 -21.04 -3.28
C PRO A 112 34.40 -19.85 -4.01
N SER A 113 34.43 -18.69 -3.32
CA SER A 113 34.29 -17.31 -3.85
C SER A 113 32.92 -16.84 -4.41
N GLU A 114 32.52 -15.56 -4.31
CA GLU A 114 33.24 -14.41 -3.72
C GLU A 114 32.35 -13.44 -2.89
N ASN A 115 33.03 -12.71 -2.01
CA ASN A 115 32.58 -11.66 -1.09
C ASN A 115 31.86 -10.50 -1.83
N THR A 116 30.88 -9.79 -1.24
CA THR A 116 31.22 -8.62 -0.40
C THR A 116 30.11 -8.15 0.56
N LYS A 117 30.34 -8.44 1.85
CA LYS A 117 30.19 -7.57 3.04
C LYS A 117 29.30 -6.30 2.97
N PRO A 118 28.27 -6.17 3.86
CA PRO A 118 27.81 -4.87 4.37
C PRO A 118 28.68 -4.38 5.55
N GLU A 119 28.91 -3.06 5.67
CA GLU A 119 29.72 -2.47 6.76
C GLU A 119 28.91 -1.54 7.68
N SER A 120 29.27 -1.53 8.98
CA SER A 120 28.54 -0.81 10.04
C SER A 120 29.49 -0.16 11.05
N VAL A 121 29.54 1.19 11.10
CA VAL A 121 30.22 1.97 12.15
C VAL A 121 29.50 3.32 12.38
N LYS A 122 29.44 3.99 13.55
CA LYS A 122 29.26 3.60 14.96
C LYS A 122 29.14 4.90 15.81
N LYS A 123 28.05 5.08 16.56
CA LYS A 123 27.94 5.82 17.85
C LYS A 123 28.68 7.19 18.04
N ALA A 124 27.91 8.27 18.23
CA ALA A 124 28.22 9.33 19.21
C ALA A 124 26.98 10.15 19.64
N ALA A 125 26.91 10.51 20.92
CA ALA A 125 26.02 11.48 21.59
C ALA A 125 26.75 11.93 22.89
N PRO A 126 26.48 13.09 23.55
CA PRO A 126 25.19 13.32 24.26
C PRO A 126 24.76 14.80 24.50
N ALA A 127 23.68 14.99 25.29
CA ALA A 127 23.39 16.14 26.17
C ALA A 127 23.04 17.53 25.55
N LYS A 128 22.27 18.43 26.22
CA LYS A 128 21.19 18.32 27.23
C LYS A 128 20.39 19.65 27.27
N LYS A 129 19.08 19.60 27.57
CA LYS A 129 18.15 20.73 27.89
C LYS A 129 18.62 21.60 29.09
N PRO A 130 17.99 22.78 29.40
CA PRO A 130 16.86 23.48 28.76
C PRO A 130 17.05 25.00 28.54
N GLY A 131 16.02 25.71 28.06
CA GLY A 131 15.89 27.17 28.13
C GLY A 131 14.48 27.61 27.68
N ALA A 132 13.89 28.62 28.32
CA ALA A 132 12.54 29.11 28.01
C ALA A 132 12.39 30.61 28.25
N SER A 133 11.85 31.33 27.25
CA SER A 133 11.21 32.64 27.42
C SER A 133 10.42 33.04 26.17
N SER A 134 9.23 33.59 26.41
CA SER A 134 8.49 34.50 25.52
C SER A 134 8.47 35.88 26.20
N PRO A 135 7.78 36.93 25.70
CA PRO A 135 7.29 37.23 24.35
C PRO A 135 7.68 38.69 23.92
N LEU A 136 6.95 39.24 22.93
CA LEU A 136 6.52 40.66 22.85
C LEU A 136 7.46 41.73 22.22
N LYS A 137 6.80 42.69 21.53
CA LYS A 137 7.22 44.07 21.16
C LYS A 137 8.28 44.23 20.05
N ASP A 138 8.25 45.27 19.21
CA ASP A 138 7.25 46.32 18.86
C ASP A 138 7.56 46.83 17.42
N ASP A 139 6.79 47.80 16.88
CA ASP A 139 7.04 48.72 15.75
C ASP A 139 8.12 48.37 14.68
N LYS A 140 7.83 48.46 13.38
CA LYS A 140 7.24 49.63 12.70
C LYS A 140 6.79 49.33 11.26
#